data_AF-A0A2V9U2V3-F1
#
_entry.id   AF-A0A2V9U2V3-F1
#
_cell.length_a   1.000
_cell.length_b   1.000
_cell.length_c   1.000
_cell.angle_alpha   90.00
_cell.angle_beta   90.00
_cell.angle_gamma   90.00
#
_symmetry.space_group_name_H-M   'P 1'
#
loop_
_entity.id
_entity.type
_entity.pdbx_description
1 polymer ?
#
loop_
_entity_poly.entity_id
_entity_poly.type
_entity_poly.pdbx_seq_one_letter_code
_entity_poly.pdbx_strand_id
1 'polypeptide(L)'
;MKRGYFCVLVLVALIFASTSFAAERVVDLTATDGTKLKATFFPGAKPGPGVLLLHQCNRQRKVWDGLAQQLASAGINVLTLDYRGYGESGGDRFDKLPPQEAARVQNEKWPGDIDVAFAYLESQAGVKRDIIGVGGASCGVQNSVQTARRHPEVKSLVLLSGSSNMDGRNFLRDSANLPVFLAAADDDQLSMQTIEWLYTIDANPGKKLVHYAKGGHGADMFPVHPELLGLIVDWYVTTLVKTPGHAPADPNPPTVPADVQILNAIDQPGGPAKVTSQLEEARRRDPNATLFPEGLVNVMGYEHLQSGDAKTAIDILKLNAAAYPNSPNVYDSLSDAYLADGQKDLARQNAQKALDLLPSDTKDPEQLRNNIKQSAEQKLKQLGEAKN
;
A
#
# COMPACT_ATOMS: atom_id res chain seq x y z
N MET A 1 43.09 71.73 -28.19
CA MET A 1 42.37 71.76 -26.89
C MET A 1 41.24 70.74 -26.92
N LYS A 2 41.02 70.09 -25.78
CA LYS A 2 40.52 68.71 -25.62
C LYS A 2 39.01 68.57 -25.81
N ARG A 3 38.59 67.52 -26.54
CA ARG A 3 37.27 66.89 -26.41
C ARG A 3 37.34 65.89 -25.25
N GLY A 4 36.39 65.95 -24.31
CA GLY A 4 36.28 65.00 -23.19
C GLY A 4 34.81 64.76 -22.88
N TYR A 5 34.40 63.50 -23.03
CA TYR A 5 33.03 63.00 -23.06
C TYR A 5 32.34 63.08 -21.69
N PHE A 6 31.06 63.48 -21.68
CA PHE A 6 30.17 63.38 -20.52
C PHE A 6 29.67 61.94 -20.41
N CYS A 7 30.09 61.23 -19.36
CA CYS A 7 29.69 59.85 -19.10
C CYS A 7 28.43 59.87 -18.22
N VAL A 8 27.27 59.49 -18.78
CA VAL A 8 26.03 59.32 -18.01
C VAL A 8 26.03 57.92 -17.40
N LEU A 9 26.19 57.84 -16.09
CA LEU A 9 26.03 56.61 -15.30
C LEU A 9 24.53 56.30 -15.16
N VAL A 10 24.06 55.28 -15.88
CA VAL A 10 22.73 54.70 -15.69
C VAL A 10 22.83 53.67 -14.56
N LEU A 11 22.23 53.97 -13.40
CA LEU A 11 22.10 53.04 -12.29
C LEU A 11 20.95 52.07 -12.60
N VAL A 12 21.27 50.83 -12.98
CA VAL A 12 20.28 49.76 -13.12
C VAL A 12 20.02 49.16 -11.74
N ALA A 13 18.88 49.49 -11.13
CA ALA A 13 18.41 48.84 -9.91
C ALA A 13 17.89 47.45 -10.26
N LEU A 14 18.65 46.41 -9.91
CA LEU A 14 18.19 45.01 -9.95
C LEU A 14 17.17 44.80 -8.82
N ILE A 15 15.88 44.85 -9.16
CA ILE A 15 14.81 44.40 -8.27
C ILE A 15 14.87 42.88 -8.26
N PHE A 16 15.54 42.30 -7.26
CA PHE A 16 15.34 40.89 -6.93
C PHE A 16 13.94 40.75 -6.34
N ALA A 17 12.98 40.32 -7.16
CA ALA A 17 11.71 39.84 -6.65
C ALA A 17 11.99 38.53 -5.90
N SER A 18 12.11 38.62 -4.57
CA SER A 18 12.06 37.44 -3.72
C SER A 18 10.67 36.84 -3.86
N THR A 19 10.56 35.72 -4.56
CA THR A 19 9.37 34.88 -4.52
C THR A 19 9.26 34.33 -3.10
N SER A 20 8.52 35.03 -2.24
CA SER A 20 8.15 34.53 -0.92
C SER A 20 7.22 33.34 -1.13
N PHE A 21 7.74 32.12 -0.95
CA PHE A 21 6.89 30.94 -0.85
C PHE A 21 5.97 31.12 0.37
N ALA A 22 4.69 30.80 0.20
CA ALA A 22 3.80 30.75 1.36
C ALA A 22 4.30 29.61 2.27
N ALA A 23 4.46 29.91 3.56
CA ALA A 23 4.95 28.93 4.52
C ALA A 23 3.97 27.76 4.63
N GLU A 24 4.51 26.56 4.87
CA GLU A 24 3.70 25.42 5.30
C GLU A 24 2.89 25.80 6.55
N ARG A 25 1.66 25.29 6.66
CA ARG A 25 0.81 25.53 7.82
C ARG A 25 0.27 24.23 8.38
N VAL A 26 0.36 24.11 9.69
CA VAL A 26 -0.31 23.04 10.43
C VAL A 26 -1.81 23.34 10.46
N VAL A 27 -2.62 22.31 10.26
CA VAL A 27 -4.09 22.43 10.20
C VAL A 27 -4.78 21.44 11.12
N ASP A 28 -5.81 21.95 11.80
CA ASP A 28 -6.77 21.17 12.57
C ASP A 28 -7.97 20.81 11.71
N LEU A 29 -8.23 19.51 11.59
CA LEU A 29 -9.42 18.97 10.97
C LEU A 29 -10.30 18.31 12.03
N THR A 30 -11.59 18.17 11.74
CA THR A 30 -12.52 17.48 12.64
C THR A 30 -13.19 16.36 11.86
N ALA A 31 -12.94 15.12 12.28
CA ALA A 31 -13.63 13.94 11.78
C ALA A 31 -15.14 14.04 12.02
N THR A 32 -15.92 13.23 11.31
CA THR A 32 -17.39 13.22 11.42
C THR A 32 -17.89 12.87 12.82
N ASP A 33 -17.11 12.12 13.60
CA ASP A 33 -17.39 11.79 15.01
C ASP A 33 -16.81 12.78 16.03
N GLY A 34 -16.28 13.91 15.56
CA GLY A 34 -15.71 14.96 16.40
C GLY A 34 -14.23 14.77 16.76
N THR A 35 -13.61 13.64 16.40
CA THR A 35 -12.17 13.41 16.60
C THR A 35 -11.36 14.50 15.91
N LYS A 36 -10.41 15.11 16.65
CA LYS A 36 -9.50 16.12 16.07
C LYS A 36 -8.38 15.42 15.32
N LEU A 37 -8.20 15.78 14.06
CA LEU A 37 -7.14 15.25 13.21
C LEU A 37 -6.15 16.36 12.89
N LYS A 38 -4.88 16.01 12.73
CA LYS A 38 -3.82 16.94 12.38
C LYS A 38 -3.33 16.71 10.95
N ALA A 39 -3.16 17.79 10.22
CA ALA A 39 -2.54 17.79 8.91
C ALA A 39 -1.48 18.90 8.80
N THR A 40 -0.62 18.80 7.79
CA THR A 40 0.23 19.92 7.35
C THR A 40 -0.06 20.22 5.89
N PHE A 41 -0.39 21.48 5.58
CA PHE A 41 -0.64 21.95 4.23
C PHE A 41 0.57 22.75 3.71
N PHE A 42 1.05 22.37 2.54
CA PHE A 42 2.15 22.98 1.82
C PHE A 42 1.58 23.64 0.56
N PRO A 43 1.41 24.97 0.53
CA PRO A 43 0.87 25.66 -0.63
C PRO A 43 1.84 25.61 -1.80
N GLY A 44 1.33 25.32 -3.00
CA GLY A 44 2.11 25.42 -4.22
C GLY A 44 2.48 26.88 -4.52
N ALA A 45 3.61 27.08 -5.20
CA ALA A 45 4.08 28.43 -5.57
C ALA A 45 3.08 29.22 -6.45
N LYS A 46 2.16 28.52 -7.13
CA LYS A 46 1.11 29.04 -8.01
C LYS A 46 -0.12 28.14 -7.91
N PRO A 47 -1.32 28.60 -8.36
CA PRO A 47 -2.46 27.72 -8.49
C PRO A 47 -2.16 26.50 -9.36
N GLY A 48 -2.52 25.31 -8.90
CA GLY A 48 -2.06 24.04 -9.44
C GLY A 48 -2.80 22.84 -8.85
N PRO A 49 -2.43 21.62 -9.25
CA PRO A 49 -3.02 20.39 -8.72
C PRO A 49 -2.76 20.24 -7.22
N GLY A 50 -3.52 19.34 -6.59
CA GLY A 50 -3.33 18.93 -5.19
C GLY A 50 -2.72 17.54 -5.08
N VAL A 51 -2.03 17.24 -3.98
CA VAL A 51 -1.59 15.90 -3.60
C VAL A 51 -1.89 15.63 -2.13
N LEU A 52 -2.53 14.50 -1.83
CA LEU A 52 -2.72 13.99 -0.47
C LEU A 52 -1.69 12.88 -0.19
N LEU A 53 -0.91 13.01 0.89
CA LEU A 53 0.10 12.02 1.28
C LEU A 53 -0.27 11.33 2.60
N LEU A 54 -0.24 10.00 2.57
CA LEU A 54 -0.80 9.10 3.57
C LEU A 54 0.30 8.19 4.15
N HIS A 55 0.64 8.38 5.43
CA HIS A 55 1.81 7.73 6.03
C HIS A 55 1.62 6.21 6.28
N GLN A 56 2.73 5.53 6.54
CA GLN A 56 2.77 4.12 6.98
C GLN A 56 2.39 3.96 8.46
N CYS A 57 1.96 2.75 8.85
CA CYS A 57 1.32 2.47 10.14
C CYS A 57 2.24 2.56 11.38
N ASN A 58 3.53 2.82 11.18
CA ASN A 58 4.53 3.07 12.23
C ASN A 58 5.21 4.46 12.10
N ARG A 59 4.62 5.37 11.32
CA ARG A 59 5.10 6.76 11.13
C ARG A 59 3.96 7.76 11.35
N GLN A 60 4.23 9.02 11.06
CA GLN A 60 3.29 10.15 11.12
C GLN A 60 3.55 11.10 9.93
N ARG A 61 2.71 12.11 9.74
CA ARG A 61 2.65 12.98 8.55
C ARG A 61 3.97 13.65 8.15
N LYS A 62 4.83 14.00 9.11
CA LYS A 62 6.12 14.68 8.83
C LYS A 62 7.17 13.82 8.14
N VAL A 63 6.93 12.51 8.02
CA VAL A 63 7.77 11.65 7.17
C VAL A 63 7.78 12.12 5.70
N TRP A 64 6.75 12.89 5.31
CA TRP A 64 6.58 13.43 3.97
C TRP A 64 7.13 14.85 3.77
N ASP A 65 7.64 15.54 4.80
CA ASP A 65 7.97 16.97 4.73
C ASP A 65 8.92 17.29 3.57
N GLY A 66 9.99 16.51 3.41
CA GLY A 66 10.94 16.69 2.31
C GLY A 66 10.33 16.53 0.93
N LEU A 67 9.42 15.56 0.75
CA LEU A 67 8.70 15.38 -0.52
C LEU A 67 7.69 16.52 -0.75
N ALA A 68 6.93 16.87 0.29
CA ALA A 68 5.89 17.90 0.21
C ALA A 68 6.47 19.27 -0.13
N GLN A 69 7.63 19.63 0.41
CA GLN A 69 8.34 20.86 0.09
C GLN A 69 8.82 20.89 -1.37
N GLN A 70 9.32 19.78 -1.91
CA GLN A 70 9.74 19.69 -3.31
C GLN A 70 8.54 19.78 -4.27
N LEU A 71 7.43 19.09 -3.96
CA LEU A 71 6.19 19.18 -4.72
C LEU A 71 5.61 20.61 -4.70
N ALA A 72 5.58 21.26 -3.53
CA ALA A 72 5.15 22.66 -3.38
C ALA A 72 6.00 23.63 -4.22
N SER A 73 7.32 23.42 -4.23
CA SER A 73 8.27 24.17 -5.07
C SER A 73 8.02 23.95 -6.56
N ALA A 74 7.53 22.76 -6.94
CA ALA A 74 7.10 22.43 -8.31
C ALA A 74 5.68 22.95 -8.66
N GLY A 75 5.02 23.69 -7.77
CA GLY A 75 3.69 24.27 -8.00
C GLY A 75 2.53 23.33 -7.70
N ILE A 76 2.75 22.27 -6.91
CA ILE A 76 1.74 21.31 -6.48
C ILE A 76 1.38 21.57 -5.02
N ASN A 77 0.11 21.75 -4.71
CA ASN A 77 -0.33 21.92 -3.32
C ASN A 77 -0.34 20.55 -2.63
N VAL A 78 0.17 20.44 -1.40
CA VAL A 78 0.27 19.15 -0.71
C VAL A 78 -0.43 19.21 0.64
N LEU A 79 -1.17 18.16 0.98
CA LEU A 79 -1.65 17.91 2.34
C LEU A 79 -1.05 16.59 2.84
N THR A 80 -0.44 16.61 4.02
CA THR A 80 0.00 15.40 4.73
C THR A 80 -0.91 15.22 5.95
N LEU A 81 -1.43 14.01 6.16
CA LEU A 81 -2.41 13.72 7.23
C LEU A 81 -1.80 12.80 8.29
N ASP A 82 -1.98 13.11 9.57
CA ASP A 82 -1.86 12.13 10.65
C ASP A 82 -3.18 11.36 10.77
N TYR A 83 -3.15 10.04 10.62
CA TYR A 83 -4.35 9.24 10.92
C TYR A 83 -4.78 9.41 12.38
N ARG A 84 -6.06 9.13 12.68
CA ARG A 84 -6.53 8.99 14.07
C ARG A 84 -5.59 8.10 14.87
N GLY A 85 -5.17 8.59 16.04
CA GLY A 85 -4.21 7.96 16.95
C GLY A 85 -2.74 8.18 16.63
N TYR A 86 -2.41 8.89 15.55
CA TYR A 86 -1.03 9.11 15.12
C TYR A 86 -0.61 10.56 15.28
N GLY A 87 0.71 10.76 15.50
CA GLY A 87 1.32 12.08 15.59
C GLY A 87 0.56 12.98 16.58
N GLU A 88 -0.08 14.01 16.03
CA GLU A 88 -0.85 15.00 16.80
C GLU A 88 -2.38 14.86 16.61
N SER A 89 -2.83 13.86 15.86
CA SER A 89 -4.25 13.49 15.77
C SER A 89 -4.71 12.81 17.05
N GLY A 90 -5.93 13.13 17.49
CA GLY A 90 -6.57 12.47 18.62
C GLY A 90 -7.07 11.06 18.29
N GLY A 91 -7.70 10.44 19.29
CA GLY A 91 -8.21 9.06 19.24
C GLY A 91 -7.14 8.01 19.53
N ASP A 92 -7.55 6.74 19.53
CA ASP A 92 -6.68 5.62 19.88
C ASP A 92 -5.98 5.04 18.65
N ARG A 93 -4.73 4.58 18.85
CA ARG A 93 -4.00 3.86 17.81
C ARG A 93 -4.59 2.48 17.60
N PHE A 94 -4.78 2.09 16.33
CA PHE A 94 -5.36 0.80 15.98
C PHE A 94 -4.59 -0.39 16.56
N ASP A 95 -3.25 -0.30 16.63
CA ASP A 95 -2.36 -1.34 17.15
C ASP A 95 -2.44 -1.53 18.68
N LYS A 96 -3.17 -0.67 19.38
CA LYS A 96 -3.43 -0.76 20.82
C LYS A 96 -4.86 -1.19 21.14
N LEU A 97 -5.69 -1.38 20.11
CA LEU A 97 -7.10 -1.72 20.27
C LEU A 97 -7.32 -3.24 20.15
N PRO A 98 -8.39 -3.77 20.75
CA PRO A 98 -8.86 -5.12 20.46
C PRO A 98 -9.07 -5.32 18.95
N PRO A 99 -8.85 -6.54 18.39
CA PRO A 99 -8.88 -6.76 16.95
C PRO A 99 -10.14 -6.26 16.23
N GLN A 100 -11.32 -6.43 16.83
CA GLN A 100 -12.59 -5.95 16.25
C GLN A 100 -12.64 -4.41 16.18
N GLU A 101 -12.13 -3.73 17.20
CA GLU A 101 -12.10 -2.27 17.22
C GLU A 101 -11.01 -1.71 16.31
N ALA A 102 -9.86 -2.38 16.23
CA ALA A 102 -8.81 -2.06 15.28
C ALA A 102 -9.34 -2.16 13.83
N ALA A 103 -10.03 -3.25 13.50
CA ALA A 103 -10.67 -3.43 12.20
C ALA A 103 -11.72 -2.33 11.93
N ARG A 104 -12.54 -1.98 12.93
CA ARG A 104 -13.49 -0.85 12.82
C ARG A 104 -12.78 0.47 12.52
N VAL A 105 -11.68 0.76 13.21
CA VAL A 105 -10.88 1.97 12.95
C VAL A 105 -10.37 1.99 11.50
N GLN A 106 -9.83 0.89 11.01
CA GLN A 106 -9.24 0.82 9.67
C GLN A 106 -10.31 0.84 8.56
N ASN A 107 -11.44 0.16 8.76
CA ASN A 107 -12.43 -0.07 7.70
C ASN A 107 -13.56 0.97 7.66
N GLU A 108 -13.94 1.54 8.80
CA GLU A 108 -15.09 2.45 8.88
C GLU A 108 -14.68 3.89 9.15
N LYS A 109 -13.51 4.06 9.76
CA LYS A 109 -13.17 5.26 10.51
C LYS A 109 -12.07 6.05 9.79
N TRP A 110 -10.96 5.41 9.42
CA TRP A 110 -9.92 6.02 8.59
C TRP A 110 -10.42 6.48 7.22
N PRO A 111 -11.28 5.74 6.47
CA PRO A 111 -11.79 6.22 5.20
C PRO A 111 -12.48 7.59 5.32
N GLY A 112 -13.35 7.76 6.33
CA GLY A 112 -14.03 9.03 6.58
C GLY A 112 -13.07 10.15 7.02
N ASP A 113 -12.08 9.85 7.84
CA ASP A 113 -11.03 10.81 8.23
C ASP A 113 -10.24 11.32 7.01
N ILE A 114 -9.89 10.40 6.10
CA ILE A 114 -9.17 10.70 4.87
C ILE A 114 -10.03 11.53 3.92
N ASP A 115 -11.33 11.22 3.81
CA ASP A 115 -12.26 11.99 2.99
C ASP A 115 -12.43 13.43 3.52
N VAL A 116 -12.36 13.64 4.85
CA VAL A 116 -12.32 14.99 5.46
C VAL A 116 -11.04 15.73 5.05
N ALA A 117 -9.89 15.07 5.07
CA ALA A 117 -8.61 15.65 4.65
C ALA A 117 -8.60 15.97 3.15
N PHE A 118 -9.17 15.08 2.32
CA PHE A 118 -9.33 15.27 0.89
C PHE A 118 -10.18 16.51 0.58
N ALA A 119 -11.36 16.61 1.20
CA ALA A 119 -12.25 17.77 1.04
C ALA A 119 -11.59 19.08 1.52
N TYR A 120 -10.79 19.02 2.59
CA TYR A 120 -10.00 20.18 3.02
C TYR A 120 -9.00 20.60 1.94
N LEU A 121 -8.24 19.66 1.36
CA LEU A 121 -7.29 19.94 0.28
C LEU A 121 -7.98 20.62 -0.91
N GLU A 122 -9.10 20.06 -1.38
CA GLU A 122 -9.88 20.63 -2.49
C GLU A 122 -10.44 22.03 -2.20
N SER A 123 -10.76 22.32 -0.93
CA SER A 123 -11.30 23.62 -0.53
C SER A 123 -10.25 24.74 -0.55
N GLN A 124 -8.95 24.42 -0.58
CA GLN A 124 -7.89 25.42 -0.48
C GLN A 124 -7.81 26.30 -1.72
N ALA A 125 -7.61 27.61 -1.49
CA ALA A 125 -7.36 28.55 -2.57
C ALA A 125 -6.10 28.15 -3.35
N GLY A 126 -6.21 28.09 -4.67
CA GLY A 126 -5.12 27.68 -5.56
C GLY A 126 -5.07 26.19 -5.88
N VAL A 127 -5.90 25.35 -5.26
CA VAL A 127 -6.02 23.92 -5.64
C VAL A 127 -6.99 23.75 -6.79
N LYS A 128 -6.54 23.07 -7.86
CA LYS A 128 -7.40 22.58 -8.94
C LYS A 128 -8.08 21.29 -8.49
N ARG A 129 -9.37 21.39 -8.20
CA ARG A 129 -10.15 20.31 -7.56
C ARG A 129 -10.25 19.05 -8.40
N ASP A 130 -10.24 19.18 -9.72
CA ASP A 130 -10.38 18.07 -10.68
C ASP A 130 -9.06 17.34 -10.99
N ILE A 131 -7.95 17.76 -10.38
CA ILE A 131 -6.61 17.23 -10.65
C ILE A 131 -5.89 16.99 -9.32
N ILE A 132 -6.16 15.85 -8.69
CA ILE A 132 -5.57 15.46 -7.41
C ILE A 132 -4.71 14.20 -7.57
N GLY A 133 -3.54 14.16 -6.92
CA GLY A 133 -2.77 12.94 -6.72
C GLY A 133 -2.93 12.40 -5.30
N VAL A 134 -2.78 11.10 -5.11
CA VAL A 134 -2.74 10.48 -3.79
C VAL A 134 -1.56 9.55 -3.67
N GLY A 135 -0.76 9.71 -2.62
CA GLY A 135 0.41 8.89 -2.38
C GLY A 135 0.41 8.30 -0.98
N GLY A 136 0.94 7.09 -0.83
CA GLY A 136 1.07 6.50 0.49
C GLY A 136 2.06 5.35 0.57
N ALA A 137 2.44 5.04 1.81
CA ALA A 137 3.41 4.00 2.13
C ALA A 137 2.80 2.94 3.06
N SER A 138 3.13 1.65 2.89
CA SER A 138 2.60 0.55 3.71
C SER A 138 1.07 0.55 3.74
N CYS A 139 0.43 0.64 4.91
CA CYS A 139 -1.02 0.81 5.01
C CYS A 139 -1.56 2.10 4.34
N GLY A 140 -0.71 3.08 4.06
CA GLY A 140 -1.03 4.22 3.21
C GLY A 140 -1.28 3.83 1.74
N VAL A 141 -0.73 2.71 1.25
CA VAL A 141 -1.00 2.19 -0.10
C VAL A 141 -2.47 1.83 -0.25
N GLN A 142 -2.98 0.97 0.64
CA GLN A 142 -4.40 0.61 0.67
C GLN A 142 -5.27 1.87 0.77
N ASN A 143 -4.96 2.77 1.71
CA ASN A 143 -5.73 3.99 1.87
C ASN A 143 -5.70 4.90 0.62
N SER A 144 -4.58 4.96 -0.10
CA SER A 144 -4.45 5.74 -1.34
C SER A 144 -5.31 5.17 -2.46
N VAL A 145 -5.27 3.85 -2.67
CA VAL A 145 -6.10 3.16 -3.67
C VAL A 145 -7.58 3.32 -3.34
N GLN A 146 -7.96 3.14 -2.07
CA GLN A 146 -9.35 3.32 -1.63
C GLN A 146 -9.83 4.78 -1.75
N THR A 147 -8.95 5.76 -1.58
CA THR A 147 -9.26 7.16 -1.84
C THR A 147 -9.55 7.38 -3.32
N ALA A 148 -8.71 6.87 -4.22
CA ALA A 148 -8.93 6.96 -5.66
C ALA A 148 -10.23 6.28 -6.13
N ARG A 149 -10.64 5.19 -5.47
CA ARG A 149 -11.95 4.55 -5.72
C ARG A 149 -13.14 5.44 -5.38
N ARG A 150 -13.04 6.25 -4.31
CA ARG A 150 -14.12 7.10 -3.81
C ARG A 150 -14.16 8.47 -4.48
N HIS A 151 -13.01 8.95 -4.97
CA HIS A 151 -12.82 10.31 -5.48
C HIS A 151 -12.34 10.30 -6.94
N PRO A 152 -13.24 10.47 -7.93
CA PRO A 152 -12.89 10.48 -9.36
C PRO A 152 -11.97 11.65 -9.77
N GLU A 153 -11.79 12.64 -8.90
CA GLU A 153 -10.83 13.73 -9.00
C GLU A 153 -9.37 13.25 -8.94
N VAL A 154 -9.13 12.04 -8.42
CA VAL A 154 -7.79 11.46 -8.35
C VAL A 154 -7.32 11.03 -9.74
N LYS A 155 -6.19 11.60 -10.18
CA LYS A 155 -5.58 11.41 -11.50
C LYS A 155 -4.20 10.75 -11.47
N SER A 156 -3.63 10.48 -10.29
CA SER A 156 -2.31 9.86 -10.17
C SER A 156 -2.10 9.23 -8.80
N LEU A 157 -1.45 8.07 -8.77
CA LEU A 157 -1.10 7.35 -7.55
C LEU A 157 0.41 7.18 -7.37
N VAL A 158 0.86 7.20 -6.10
CA VAL A 158 2.20 6.77 -5.68
C VAL A 158 2.08 5.77 -4.52
N LEU A 159 2.54 4.54 -4.71
CA LEU A 159 2.36 3.43 -3.78
C LEU A 159 3.73 2.86 -3.35
N LEU A 160 4.08 2.99 -2.06
CA LEU A 160 5.39 2.58 -1.54
C LEU A 160 5.26 1.40 -0.57
N SER A 161 5.87 0.25 -0.86
CA SER A 161 5.96 -0.93 0.01
C SER A 161 4.64 -1.31 0.72
N GLY A 162 3.55 -1.51 -0.02
CA GLY A 162 2.25 -1.82 0.60
C GLY A 162 1.30 -2.58 -0.30
N SER A 163 0.21 -3.06 0.30
CA SER A 163 -0.82 -3.85 -0.36
C SER A 163 -2.10 -3.03 -0.61
N SER A 164 -2.98 -3.61 -1.41
CA SER A 164 -4.38 -3.23 -1.49
C SER A 164 -5.25 -4.46 -1.36
N ASN A 165 -6.44 -4.28 -0.79
CA ASN A 165 -7.45 -5.33 -0.74
C ASN A 165 -8.02 -5.66 -2.14
N MET A 166 -8.80 -6.73 -2.25
CA MET A 166 -9.39 -7.27 -3.49
C MET A 166 -10.16 -6.20 -4.26
N ASP A 167 -10.95 -5.43 -3.53
CA ASP A 167 -11.70 -4.29 -4.02
C ASP A 167 -10.82 -3.23 -4.70
N GLY A 168 -9.68 -2.91 -4.10
CA GLY A 168 -8.70 -2.02 -4.69
C GLY A 168 -7.87 -2.65 -5.80
N ARG A 169 -7.57 -3.96 -5.72
CA ARG A 169 -6.91 -4.69 -6.81
C ARG A 169 -7.79 -4.71 -8.06
N ASN A 170 -9.10 -4.96 -7.91
CA ASN A 170 -10.06 -4.90 -9.01
C ASN A 170 -10.16 -3.50 -9.59
N PHE A 171 -10.20 -2.47 -8.74
CA PHE A 171 -10.16 -1.09 -9.22
C PHE A 171 -8.91 -0.79 -10.08
N LEU A 172 -7.71 -1.23 -9.65
CA LEU A 172 -6.49 -1.03 -10.44
C LEU A 172 -6.51 -1.79 -11.78
N ARG A 173 -7.10 -2.99 -11.81
CA ARG A 173 -7.33 -3.76 -13.07
C ARG A 173 -8.25 -3.03 -14.04
N ASP A 174 -9.20 -2.25 -13.54
CA ASP A 174 -10.20 -1.57 -14.37
C ASP A 174 -9.82 -0.12 -14.71
N SER A 175 -8.74 0.41 -14.12
CA SER A 175 -8.37 1.83 -14.18
C SER A 175 -7.25 2.14 -15.18
N ALA A 176 -7.48 1.88 -16.47
CA ALA A 176 -6.49 2.15 -17.52
C ALA A 176 -6.07 3.63 -17.65
N ASN A 177 -6.86 4.59 -17.11
CA ASN A 177 -6.59 6.03 -17.14
C ASN A 177 -6.09 6.58 -15.78
N LEU A 178 -5.67 5.71 -14.86
CA LEU A 178 -5.08 6.13 -13.59
C LEU A 178 -3.62 5.65 -13.54
N PRO A 179 -2.65 6.51 -13.84
CA PRO A 179 -1.24 6.14 -13.79
C PRO A 179 -0.82 5.88 -12.34
N VAL A 180 -0.09 4.78 -12.13
CA VAL A 180 0.44 4.38 -10.82
C VAL A 180 1.95 4.31 -10.84
N PHE A 181 2.58 5.00 -9.89
CA PHE A 181 3.98 4.83 -9.55
C PHE A 181 4.09 3.90 -8.35
N LEU A 182 4.88 2.85 -8.45
CA LEU A 182 5.12 1.90 -7.37
C LEU A 182 6.60 1.85 -7.01
N ALA A 183 6.91 1.68 -5.73
CA ALA A 183 8.29 1.40 -5.32
C ALA A 183 8.38 0.49 -4.10
N ALA A 184 9.41 -0.34 -4.06
CA ALA A 184 9.76 -1.20 -2.94
C ALA A 184 11.24 -1.65 -3.02
N ALA A 185 11.69 -2.36 -1.98
CA ALA A 185 13.05 -2.86 -1.88
C ALA A 185 13.12 -4.34 -1.48
N ASP A 186 14.15 -5.07 -1.94
CA ASP A 186 14.32 -6.52 -1.70
C ASP A 186 14.51 -6.88 -0.22
N ASP A 187 15.09 -5.97 0.57
CA ASP A 187 15.23 -6.13 2.03
C ASP A 187 13.90 -5.97 2.79
N ASP A 188 12.81 -5.72 2.07
CA ASP A 188 11.41 -5.70 2.51
C ASP A 188 10.58 -6.68 1.65
N GLN A 189 11.03 -7.94 1.63
CA GLN A 189 10.64 -8.98 0.67
C GLN A 189 9.13 -9.12 0.43
N LEU A 190 8.32 -9.19 1.50
CA LEU A 190 6.86 -9.35 1.36
C LEU A 190 6.23 -8.14 0.65
N SER A 191 6.67 -6.94 1.00
CA SER A 191 6.19 -5.71 0.39
C SER A 191 6.66 -5.58 -1.06
N MET A 192 7.88 -6.03 -1.37
CA MET A 192 8.39 -6.08 -2.74
C MET A 192 7.52 -7.00 -3.62
N GLN A 193 7.28 -8.24 -3.19
CA GLN A 193 6.42 -9.18 -3.94
C GLN A 193 4.99 -8.64 -4.07
N THR A 194 4.48 -7.95 -3.05
CA THR A 194 3.15 -7.31 -3.08
C THR A 194 3.10 -6.18 -4.12
N ILE A 195 4.12 -5.31 -4.13
CA ILE A 195 4.20 -4.19 -5.08
C ILE A 195 4.36 -4.70 -6.51
N GLU A 196 5.17 -5.72 -6.74
CA GLU A 196 5.26 -6.38 -8.03
C GLU A 196 3.91 -6.95 -8.46
N TRP A 197 3.18 -7.59 -7.54
CA TRP A 197 1.85 -8.10 -7.84
C TRP A 197 0.89 -6.95 -8.22
N LEU A 198 0.87 -5.85 -7.47
CA LEU A 198 0.09 -4.65 -7.85
C LEU A 198 0.49 -4.11 -9.22
N TYR A 199 1.78 -4.08 -9.53
CA TYR A 199 2.28 -3.68 -10.85
C TYR A 199 1.78 -4.63 -11.94
N THR A 200 1.71 -5.95 -11.71
CA THR A 200 1.20 -6.89 -12.74
C THR A 200 -0.27 -6.70 -13.06
N ILE A 201 -1.10 -6.29 -12.10
CA ILE A 201 -2.55 -6.17 -12.26
C ILE A 201 -2.99 -4.78 -12.73
N ASP A 202 -2.16 -3.76 -12.54
CA ASP A 202 -2.45 -2.39 -12.98
C ASP A 202 -2.62 -2.34 -14.51
N ALA A 203 -3.78 -1.86 -14.97
CA ALA A 203 -4.10 -1.77 -16.39
C ALA A 203 -3.50 -0.54 -17.09
N ASN A 204 -2.98 0.43 -16.36
CA ASN A 204 -2.40 1.62 -16.97
C ASN A 204 -1.08 1.28 -17.70
N PRO A 205 -0.94 1.61 -19.00
CA PRO A 205 0.28 1.30 -19.75
C PRO A 205 1.48 2.17 -19.34
N GLY A 206 1.23 3.31 -18.69
CA GLY A 206 2.24 4.23 -18.16
C GLY A 206 2.62 3.96 -16.70
N LYS A 207 2.18 2.83 -16.13
CA LYS A 207 2.59 2.39 -14.79
C LYS A 207 4.10 2.28 -14.68
N LYS A 208 4.63 2.61 -13.51
CA LYS A 208 6.07 2.63 -13.26
C LYS A 208 6.40 1.87 -11.98
N LEU A 209 7.41 1.01 -12.03
CA LEU A 209 7.96 0.35 -10.86
C LEU A 209 9.41 0.78 -10.66
N VAL A 210 9.71 1.29 -9.47
CA VAL A 210 11.08 1.57 -9.01
C VAL A 210 11.46 0.52 -7.96
N HIS A 211 12.50 -0.25 -8.26
CA HIS A 211 12.94 -1.37 -7.47
C HIS A 211 14.35 -1.11 -6.94
N TYR A 212 14.55 -1.38 -5.64
CA TYR A 212 15.84 -1.26 -4.97
C TYR A 212 16.28 -2.59 -4.35
N ALA A 213 17.59 -2.89 -4.41
CA ALA A 213 18.12 -4.06 -3.71
C ALA A 213 18.14 -3.88 -2.17
N LYS A 214 18.22 -2.64 -1.69
CA LYS A 214 18.22 -2.30 -0.27
C LYS A 214 17.64 -0.92 -0.07
N GLY A 215 16.56 -0.78 0.68
CA GLY A 215 15.89 0.51 0.91
C GLY A 215 15.02 0.52 2.17
N GLY A 216 14.68 -0.64 2.73
CA GLY A 216 13.76 -0.74 3.84
C GLY A 216 12.30 -0.50 3.44
N HIS A 217 11.44 -0.30 4.45
CA HIS A 217 9.99 -0.30 4.29
C HIS A 217 9.40 1.10 4.07
N GLY A 218 8.73 1.31 2.94
CA GLY A 218 7.94 2.51 2.67
C GLY A 218 8.80 3.77 2.58
N ALA A 219 8.52 4.75 3.44
CA ALA A 219 9.25 6.02 3.46
C ALA A 219 10.68 5.89 4.02
N ASP A 220 11.05 4.73 4.59
CA ASP A 220 12.43 4.45 4.99
C ASP A 220 13.38 4.39 3.77
N MET A 221 12.84 4.24 2.56
CA MET A 221 13.61 4.36 1.32
C MET A 221 14.19 5.77 1.11
N PHE A 222 13.56 6.85 1.59
CA PHE A 222 14.01 8.21 1.31
C PHE A 222 15.42 8.55 1.80
N PRO A 223 15.82 8.25 3.05
CA PRO A 223 17.21 8.49 3.47
C PRO A 223 18.23 7.56 2.79
N VAL A 224 17.82 6.40 2.29
CA VAL A 224 18.71 5.44 1.59
C VAL A 224 18.89 5.82 0.11
N HIS A 225 17.80 6.27 -0.51
CA HIS A 225 17.65 6.61 -1.93
C HIS A 225 17.04 8.02 -2.06
N PRO A 226 17.82 9.08 -1.78
CA PRO A 226 17.31 10.45 -1.81
C PRO A 226 16.81 10.88 -3.20
N GLU A 227 17.25 10.22 -4.27
CA GLU A 227 16.75 10.46 -5.63
C GLU A 227 15.30 10.03 -5.83
N LEU A 228 14.77 9.12 -5.00
CA LEU A 228 13.37 8.70 -5.04
C LEU A 228 12.41 9.88 -4.89
N LEU A 229 12.77 10.88 -4.07
CA LEU A 229 11.97 12.10 -3.91
C LEU A 229 11.81 12.83 -5.24
N GLY A 230 12.91 12.99 -5.98
CA GLY A 230 12.90 13.61 -7.31
C GLY A 230 12.09 12.82 -8.32
N LEU A 231 12.22 11.48 -8.31
CA LEU A 231 11.43 10.61 -9.19
C LEU A 231 9.91 10.73 -8.93
N ILE A 232 9.50 10.85 -7.67
CA ILE A 232 8.09 11.05 -7.30
C ILE A 232 7.61 12.46 -7.69
N VAL A 233 8.44 13.48 -7.53
CA VAL A 233 8.12 14.85 -7.99
C VAL A 233 7.93 14.87 -9.50
N ASP A 234 8.85 14.30 -10.26
CA ASP A 234 8.77 14.21 -11.72
C ASP A 234 7.52 13.44 -12.18
N TRP A 235 7.18 12.37 -11.46
CA TRP A 235 5.97 11.59 -11.70
C TRP A 235 4.71 12.45 -11.54
N TYR A 236 4.53 13.14 -10.42
CA TYR A 236 3.36 13.98 -10.20
C TYR A 236 3.33 15.21 -11.11
N VAL A 237 4.48 15.83 -11.41
CA VAL A 237 4.56 16.90 -12.40
C VAL A 237 4.09 16.39 -13.77
N THR A 238 4.52 15.19 -14.17
CA THR A 238 4.09 14.60 -15.44
C THR A 238 2.59 14.32 -15.42
N THR A 239 2.11 13.56 -14.45
CA THR A 239 0.75 13.00 -14.41
C THR A 239 -0.33 13.96 -13.91
N LEU A 240 0.03 15.10 -13.30
CA LEU A 240 -0.93 16.10 -12.82
C LEU A 240 -0.75 17.48 -13.47
N VAL A 241 0.46 17.86 -13.88
CA VAL A 241 0.70 19.20 -14.47
C VAL A 241 0.76 19.13 -15.99
N LYS A 242 1.56 18.21 -16.55
CA LYS A 242 1.79 18.14 -18.00
C LYS A 242 0.67 17.38 -18.72
N THR A 243 0.33 16.20 -18.23
CA THR A 243 -0.64 15.28 -18.81
C THR A 243 -1.54 14.69 -17.73
N PRO A 244 -2.51 15.47 -17.20
CA PRO A 244 -3.44 15.01 -16.16
C PRO A 244 -4.02 13.62 -16.45
N GLY A 245 -3.82 12.67 -15.55
CA GLY A 245 -4.35 11.29 -15.69
C GLY A 245 -3.58 10.41 -16.66
N HIS A 246 -2.43 10.84 -17.18
CA HIS A 246 -1.69 10.09 -18.17
C HIS A 246 -0.20 10.12 -17.89
N ALA A 247 0.44 8.96 -17.97
CA ALA A 247 1.89 8.79 -18.01
C ALA A 247 2.28 8.16 -19.35
N PRO A 248 3.46 8.50 -19.90
CA PRO A 248 3.98 7.79 -21.05
C PRO A 248 4.25 6.33 -20.69
N ALA A 249 4.04 5.42 -21.64
CA ALA A 249 4.38 4.01 -21.47
C ALA A 249 5.87 3.84 -21.19
N ASP A 250 6.22 2.93 -20.29
CA ASP A 250 7.62 2.56 -20.06
C ASP A 250 8.12 1.79 -21.29
N PRO A 251 9.16 2.29 -22.00
CA PRO A 251 9.72 1.56 -23.14
C PRO A 251 10.44 0.26 -22.72
N ASN A 252 10.82 0.13 -21.45
CA ASN A 252 11.55 -1.02 -20.91
C ASN A 252 10.91 -1.48 -19.58
N PRO A 253 9.68 -2.00 -19.61
CA PRO A 253 8.99 -2.40 -18.39
C PRO A 253 9.79 -3.48 -17.64
N PRO A 254 9.92 -3.39 -16.31
CA PRO A 254 10.60 -4.42 -15.54
C PRO A 254 9.94 -5.79 -15.71
N THR A 255 10.78 -6.83 -15.68
CA THR A 255 10.30 -8.22 -15.68
C THR A 255 9.96 -8.59 -14.24
N VAL A 256 8.69 -8.86 -13.99
CA VAL A 256 8.21 -9.38 -12.70
C VAL A 256 8.45 -10.90 -12.63
N PRO A 257 8.88 -11.47 -11.49
CA PRO A 257 9.03 -12.91 -11.31
C PRO A 257 7.75 -13.71 -11.63
N ALA A 258 7.91 -14.90 -12.22
CA ALA A 258 6.79 -15.73 -12.65
C ALA A 258 5.91 -16.21 -11.48
N ASP A 259 6.51 -16.41 -10.32
CA ASP A 259 5.85 -16.79 -9.07
C ASP A 259 5.01 -15.65 -8.47
N VAL A 260 5.29 -14.41 -8.81
CA VAL A 260 4.42 -13.27 -8.51
C VAL A 260 3.34 -13.13 -9.58
N GLN A 261 3.68 -13.28 -10.87
CA GLN A 261 2.70 -13.18 -11.95
C GLN A 261 1.53 -14.16 -11.81
N ILE A 262 1.78 -15.38 -11.30
CA ILE A 262 0.73 -16.38 -11.12
C ILE A 262 -0.33 -15.96 -10.10
N LEU A 263 -0.01 -15.02 -9.19
CA LEU A 263 -0.93 -14.52 -8.17
C LEU A 263 -2.16 -13.88 -8.82
N ASN A 264 -2.00 -13.25 -9.99
CA ASN A 264 -3.15 -12.74 -10.74
C ASN A 264 -4.13 -13.85 -11.15
N ALA A 265 -3.64 -15.06 -11.44
CA ALA A 265 -4.51 -16.19 -11.74
C ALA A 265 -5.22 -16.71 -10.49
N ILE A 266 -4.55 -16.74 -9.34
CA ILE A 266 -5.14 -17.16 -8.05
C ILE A 266 -6.26 -16.21 -7.62
N ASP A 267 -6.06 -14.91 -7.79
CA ASP A 267 -6.98 -13.83 -7.39
C ASP A 267 -8.23 -13.70 -8.27
N GLN A 268 -8.46 -14.63 -9.21
CA GLN A 268 -9.63 -14.66 -10.09
C GLN A 268 -10.59 -15.79 -9.71
N PRO A 269 -11.90 -15.67 -10.01
CA PRO A 269 -12.86 -16.76 -9.81
C PRO A 269 -12.40 -18.07 -10.47
N GLY A 270 -12.39 -19.17 -9.71
CA GLY A 270 -11.90 -20.48 -10.18
C GLY A 270 -10.38 -20.59 -10.36
N GLY A 271 -9.65 -19.51 -10.08
CA GLY A 271 -8.19 -19.42 -10.10
C GLY A 271 -7.47 -20.48 -9.27
N PRO A 272 -7.82 -20.66 -7.99
CA PRO A 272 -7.13 -21.60 -7.11
C PRO A 272 -7.14 -23.04 -7.66
N ALA A 273 -8.27 -23.49 -8.22
CA ALA A 273 -8.38 -24.81 -8.83
C ALA A 273 -7.48 -24.95 -10.07
N LYS A 274 -7.47 -23.93 -10.95
CA LYS A 274 -6.60 -23.91 -12.13
C LYS A 274 -5.12 -23.98 -11.74
N VAL A 275 -4.70 -23.19 -10.76
CA VAL A 275 -3.30 -23.15 -10.30
C VAL A 275 -2.93 -24.45 -9.56
N THR A 276 -3.88 -25.11 -8.89
CA THR A 276 -3.67 -26.45 -8.33
C THR A 276 -3.29 -27.46 -9.42
N SER A 277 -4.02 -27.52 -10.54
CA SER A 277 -3.68 -28.41 -11.65
C SER A 277 -2.32 -28.09 -12.28
N GLN A 278 -1.93 -26.81 -12.35
CA GLN A 278 -0.61 -26.41 -12.82
C GLN A 278 0.50 -26.86 -11.88
N LEU A 279 0.28 -26.75 -10.57
CA LEU A 279 1.21 -27.23 -9.54
C LEU A 279 1.41 -28.74 -9.63
N GLU A 280 0.32 -29.50 -9.79
CA GLU A 280 0.38 -30.95 -9.95
C GLU A 280 1.21 -31.36 -11.18
N GLU A 281 0.99 -30.69 -12.32
CA GLU A 281 1.75 -30.95 -13.54
C GLU A 281 3.23 -30.56 -13.39
N ALA A 282 3.54 -29.44 -12.73
CA ALA A 282 4.90 -29.05 -12.41
C ALA A 282 5.58 -30.11 -11.53
N ARG A 283 4.85 -30.66 -10.55
CA ARG A 283 5.36 -31.68 -9.61
C ARG A 283 5.59 -33.06 -10.20
N ARG A 284 4.96 -33.37 -11.33
CA ARG A 284 5.33 -34.57 -12.12
C ARG A 284 6.75 -34.49 -12.67
N ARG A 285 7.28 -33.27 -12.84
CA ARG A 285 8.63 -33.02 -13.39
C ARG A 285 9.63 -32.70 -12.29
N ASP A 286 9.23 -31.90 -11.31
CA ASP A 286 10.01 -31.55 -10.13
C ASP A 286 9.15 -31.68 -8.87
N PRO A 287 9.32 -32.75 -8.07
CA PRO A 287 8.54 -32.97 -6.85
C PRO A 287 8.57 -31.81 -5.84
N ASN A 288 9.59 -30.93 -5.90
CA ASN A 288 9.75 -29.78 -5.01
C ASN A 288 9.26 -28.46 -5.64
N ALA A 289 8.66 -28.51 -6.83
CA ALA A 289 8.16 -27.32 -7.50
C ALA A 289 7.19 -26.54 -6.60
N THR A 290 7.46 -25.23 -6.53
CA THR A 290 6.55 -24.21 -5.98
C THR A 290 6.26 -23.21 -7.09
N LEU A 291 5.03 -22.71 -7.14
CA LEU A 291 4.60 -21.80 -8.22
C LEU A 291 4.38 -20.37 -7.77
N PHE A 292 4.26 -20.12 -6.46
CA PHE A 292 3.90 -18.82 -5.89
C PHE A 292 4.49 -18.70 -4.49
N PRO A 293 4.70 -17.49 -3.94
CA PRO A 293 5.11 -17.30 -2.55
C PRO A 293 4.03 -17.73 -1.54
N GLU A 294 4.39 -18.57 -0.57
CA GLU A 294 3.50 -19.05 0.51
C GLU A 294 2.78 -17.89 1.21
N GLY A 295 3.53 -16.86 1.60
CA GLY A 295 3.02 -15.74 2.39
C GLY A 295 1.92 -14.94 1.69
N LEU A 296 2.06 -14.70 0.37
CA LEU A 296 1.06 -13.92 -0.37
C LEU A 296 -0.23 -14.70 -0.60
N VAL A 297 -0.14 -15.99 -0.89
CA VAL A 297 -1.33 -16.85 -1.01
C VAL A 297 -2.02 -17.03 0.35
N ASN A 298 -1.25 -17.03 1.44
CA ASN A 298 -1.81 -17.01 2.78
C ASN A 298 -2.61 -15.73 3.05
N VAL A 299 -2.05 -14.57 2.69
CA VAL A 299 -2.75 -13.26 2.80
C VAL A 299 -4.04 -13.25 2.00
N MET A 300 -4.05 -13.77 0.76
CA MET A 300 -5.27 -13.90 -0.05
C MET A 300 -6.34 -14.75 0.65
N GLY A 301 -5.95 -15.87 1.25
CA GLY A 301 -6.86 -16.74 1.98
C GLY A 301 -7.52 -16.02 3.16
N TYR A 302 -6.73 -15.32 3.97
CA TYR A 302 -7.25 -14.52 5.09
C TYR A 302 -8.11 -13.35 4.65
N GLU A 303 -7.81 -12.73 3.51
CA GLU A 303 -8.64 -11.66 2.97
C GLU A 303 -10.05 -12.16 2.62
N HIS A 304 -10.17 -13.30 1.94
CA HIS A 304 -11.48 -13.92 1.70
C HIS A 304 -12.17 -14.29 3.02
N LEU A 305 -11.43 -14.83 3.98
CA LEU A 305 -11.96 -15.16 5.30
C LEU A 305 -12.53 -13.94 6.03
N GLN A 306 -11.82 -12.81 6.02
CA GLN A 306 -12.24 -11.54 6.62
C GLN A 306 -13.46 -10.94 5.91
N SER A 307 -13.62 -11.19 4.61
CA SER A 307 -14.81 -10.80 3.85
C SER A 307 -16.04 -11.69 4.11
N GLY A 308 -15.88 -12.79 4.86
CA GLY A 308 -16.93 -13.78 5.13
C GLY A 308 -17.05 -14.88 4.06
N ASP A 309 -16.18 -14.88 3.05
CA ASP A 309 -16.14 -15.91 2.00
C ASP A 309 -15.22 -17.07 2.41
N ALA A 310 -15.66 -17.83 3.42
CA ALA A 310 -14.91 -18.95 3.96
C ALA A 310 -14.64 -20.05 2.91
N LYS A 311 -15.52 -20.23 1.92
CA LYS A 311 -15.37 -21.26 0.88
C LYS A 311 -14.20 -20.96 -0.05
N THR A 312 -14.12 -19.75 -0.58
CA THR A 312 -12.96 -19.38 -1.42
C THR A 312 -11.67 -19.34 -0.60
N ALA A 313 -11.74 -18.91 0.67
CA ALA A 313 -10.60 -18.97 1.58
C ALA A 313 -10.07 -20.41 1.73
N ILE A 314 -10.96 -21.40 1.91
CA ILE A 314 -10.60 -22.82 1.96
C ILE A 314 -9.92 -23.26 0.66
N ASP A 315 -10.45 -22.89 -0.51
CA ASP A 315 -9.86 -23.29 -1.80
C ASP A 315 -8.44 -22.73 -1.99
N ILE A 316 -8.23 -21.45 -1.64
CA ILE A 316 -6.93 -20.78 -1.69
C ILE A 316 -5.95 -21.42 -0.69
N LEU A 317 -6.38 -21.66 0.55
CA LEU A 317 -5.51 -22.21 1.59
C LEU A 317 -5.21 -23.69 1.39
N LYS A 318 -6.11 -24.45 0.74
CA LYS A 318 -5.82 -25.81 0.27
C LYS A 318 -4.77 -25.81 -0.83
N LEU A 319 -4.84 -24.87 -1.79
CA LEU A 319 -3.78 -24.67 -2.78
C LEU A 319 -2.45 -24.37 -2.08
N ASN A 320 -2.45 -23.50 -1.07
CA ASN A 320 -1.23 -23.16 -0.31
C ASN A 320 -0.66 -24.38 0.43
N ALA A 321 -1.52 -25.15 1.12
CA ALA A 321 -1.13 -26.37 1.82
C ALA A 321 -0.61 -27.46 0.84
N ALA A 322 -1.16 -27.53 -0.36
CA ALA A 322 -0.65 -28.39 -1.41
C ALA A 322 0.76 -27.96 -1.82
N ALA A 323 1.01 -26.67 -2.05
CA ALA A 323 2.32 -26.13 -2.43
C ALA A 323 3.39 -26.25 -1.33
N TYR A 324 2.99 -26.16 -0.05
CA TYR A 324 3.89 -26.13 1.09
C TYR A 324 3.54 -27.20 2.14
N PRO A 325 3.63 -28.50 1.80
CA PRO A 325 3.06 -29.57 2.63
C PRO A 325 3.73 -29.76 3.99
N ASN A 326 4.90 -29.15 4.20
CA ASN A 326 5.67 -29.21 5.46
C ASN A 326 5.63 -27.90 6.25
N SER A 327 4.93 -26.86 5.77
CA SER A 327 4.77 -25.61 6.51
C SER A 327 3.71 -25.80 7.60
N PRO A 328 3.98 -25.51 8.88
CA PRO A 328 2.93 -25.51 9.90
C PRO A 328 1.92 -24.36 9.69
N ASN A 329 2.38 -23.23 9.15
CA ASN A 329 1.58 -22.03 8.91
C ASN A 329 0.39 -22.27 7.97
N VAL A 330 0.59 -23.02 6.87
CA VAL A 330 -0.50 -23.30 5.91
C VAL A 330 -1.60 -24.17 6.52
N TYR A 331 -1.27 -25.09 7.43
CA TYR A 331 -2.29 -25.92 8.09
C TYR A 331 -3.00 -25.16 9.22
N ASP A 332 -2.29 -24.29 9.95
CA ASP A 332 -2.94 -23.42 10.93
C ASP A 332 -3.97 -22.50 10.25
N SER A 333 -3.57 -21.88 9.15
CA SER A 333 -4.44 -20.99 8.37
C SER A 333 -5.61 -21.73 7.73
N LEU A 334 -5.37 -22.93 7.17
CA LEU A 334 -6.45 -23.77 6.64
C LEU A 334 -7.41 -24.24 7.76
N SER A 335 -6.92 -24.44 8.97
CA SER A 335 -7.75 -24.74 10.14
C SER A 335 -8.70 -23.58 10.48
N ASP A 336 -8.22 -22.32 10.42
CA ASP A 336 -9.07 -21.14 10.63
C ASP A 336 -10.20 -21.05 9.60
N ALA A 337 -9.88 -21.31 8.32
CA ALA A 337 -10.86 -21.26 7.26
C ALA A 337 -11.93 -22.37 7.41
N TYR A 338 -11.54 -23.60 7.73
CA TYR A 338 -12.50 -24.66 8.04
C TYR A 338 -13.34 -24.36 9.27
N LEU A 339 -12.76 -23.74 10.30
CA LEU A 339 -13.49 -23.36 11.51
C LEU A 339 -14.55 -22.31 11.19
N ALA A 340 -14.23 -21.31 10.37
CA ALA A 340 -15.17 -20.28 9.94
C ALA A 340 -16.31 -20.82 9.07
N ASP A 341 -16.05 -21.83 8.24
CA ASP A 341 -17.09 -22.53 7.46
C ASP A 341 -17.88 -23.57 8.29
N GLY A 342 -17.51 -23.77 9.57
CA GLY A 342 -18.18 -24.71 10.48
C GLY A 342 -17.74 -26.18 10.35
N GLN A 343 -16.72 -26.46 9.54
CA GLN A 343 -16.16 -27.80 9.33
C GLN A 343 -15.19 -28.19 10.47
N LYS A 344 -15.75 -28.39 11.67
CA LYS A 344 -15.01 -28.56 12.92
C LYS A 344 -13.99 -29.71 12.92
N ASP A 345 -14.30 -30.83 12.30
CA ASP A 345 -13.39 -31.99 12.30
C ASP A 345 -12.17 -31.75 11.41
N LEU A 346 -12.36 -31.13 10.25
CA LEU A 346 -11.25 -30.70 9.39
C LEU A 346 -10.43 -29.59 10.03
N ALA A 347 -11.07 -28.64 10.72
CA ALA A 347 -10.36 -27.63 11.49
C ALA A 347 -9.46 -28.29 12.55
N ARG A 348 -9.98 -29.24 13.32
CA ARG A 348 -9.22 -30.00 14.34
C ARG A 348 -8.05 -30.75 13.73
N GLN A 349 -8.28 -31.47 12.62
CA GLN A 349 -7.25 -32.23 11.92
C GLN A 349 -6.09 -31.33 11.47
N ASN A 350 -6.39 -30.17 10.90
CA ASN A 350 -5.37 -29.24 10.40
C ASN A 350 -4.64 -28.52 11.55
N ALA A 351 -5.32 -28.18 12.63
CA ALA A 351 -4.67 -27.63 13.82
C ALA A 351 -3.68 -28.64 14.44
N GLN A 352 -4.07 -29.90 14.55
CA GLN A 352 -3.17 -30.95 15.03
C GLN A 352 -1.96 -31.11 14.10
N LYS A 353 -2.19 -31.12 12.79
CA LYS A 353 -1.11 -31.22 11.80
C LYS A 353 -0.12 -30.05 11.88
N ALA A 354 -0.60 -28.82 12.12
CA ALA A 354 0.26 -27.67 12.35
C ALA A 354 1.18 -27.91 13.56
N LEU A 355 0.62 -28.41 14.68
CA LEU A 355 1.40 -28.75 15.89
C LEU A 355 2.41 -29.87 15.65
N ASP A 356 2.06 -30.87 14.84
CA ASP A 356 2.95 -32.01 14.54
C ASP A 356 4.14 -31.58 13.67
N LEU A 357 3.97 -30.57 12.81
CA LEU A 357 5.02 -30.06 11.91
C LEU A 357 5.94 -29.02 12.58
N LEU A 358 5.43 -28.25 13.53
CA LEU A 358 6.17 -27.19 14.23
C LEU A 358 7.55 -27.59 14.77
N PRO A 359 7.76 -28.79 15.37
CA PRO A 359 9.08 -29.20 15.86
C PRO A 359 10.15 -29.28 14.77
N SER A 360 9.75 -29.58 13.52
CA SER A 360 10.65 -29.74 12.37
C SER A 360 10.85 -28.46 11.56
N ASP A 361 10.08 -27.41 11.86
CA ASP A 361 10.15 -26.15 11.14
C ASP A 361 11.38 -25.32 11.55
N THR A 362 12.22 -25.03 10.58
CA THR A 362 13.42 -24.20 10.70
C THR A 362 13.38 -22.97 9.81
N LYS A 363 12.31 -22.80 9.03
CA LYS A 363 12.16 -21.71 8.06
C LYS A 363 11.52 -20.49 8.70
N ASP A 364 10.47 -20.71 9.50
CA ASP A 364 9.74 -19.58 10.09
C ASP A 364 10.48 -19.01 11.31
N PRO A 365 10.42 -17.67 11.51
CA PRO A 365 10.92 -17.04 12.71
C PRO A 365 10.26 -17.62 13.98
N GLU A 366 11.01 -17.66 15.08
CA GLU A 366 10.52 -18.18 16.37
C GLU A 366 9.20 -17.56 16.80
N GLN A 367 9.03 -16.25 16.61
CA GLN A 367 7.79 -15.55 16.93
C GLN A 367 6.60 -16.09 16.15
N LEU A 368 6.76 -16.35 14.85
CA LEU A 368 5.70 -16.89 14.00
C LEU A 368 5.35 -18.32 14.44
N ARG A 369 6.36 -19.16 14.70
CA ARG A 369 6.17 -20.53 15.21
C ARG A 369 5.41 -20.55 16.54
N ASN A 370 5.72 -19.63 17.45
CA ASN A 370 5.01 -19.48 18.71
C ASN A 370 3.55 -19.03 18.52
N ASN A 371 3.30 -18.10 17.59
CA ASN A 371 1.94 -17.66 17.27
C ASN A 371 1.10 -18.82 16.68
N ILE A 372 1.66 -19.59 15.74
CA ILE A 372 1.02 -20.77 15.16
C ILE A 372 0.70 -21.79 16.24
N LYS A 373 1.64 -22.06 17.14
CA LYS A 373 1.42 -22.99 18.26
C LYS A 373 0.23 -22.57 19.13
N GLN A 374 0.21 -21.32 19.56
CA GLN A 374 -0.85 -20.78 20.41
C GLN A 374 -2.21 -20.81 19.71
N SER A 375 -2.25 -20.39 18.45
CA SER A 375 -3.42 -20.43 17.57
C SER A 375 -4.02 -21.84 17.48
N ALA A 376 -3.19 -22.83 17.13
CA ALA A 376 -3.61 -24.21 16.99
C ALA A 376 -4.07 -24.83 18.33
N GLU A 377 -3.33 -24.63 19.42
CA GLU A 377 -3.71 -25.11 20.76
C GLU A 377 -5.04 -24.51 21.23
N GLN A 378 -5.25 -23.21 20.98
CA GLN A 378 -6.50 -22.54 21.30
C GLN A 378 -7.68 -23.10 20.50
N LYS A 379 -7.50 -23.34 19.20
CA LYS A 379 -8.52 -23.97 18.34
C LYS A 379 -8.91 -25.36 18.82
N LEU A 380 -7.92 -26.21 19.14
CA LEU A 380 -8.18 -27.55 19.66
C LEU A 380 -8.94 -27.50 20.99
N LYS A 381 -8.58 -26.59 21.89
CA LYS A 381 -9.30 -26.36 23.16
C LYS A 381 -10.74 -25.92 22.93
N GLN A 382 -10.98 -25.01 21.98
CA GLN A 382 -12.32 -24.53 21.63
C GLN A 382 -13.19 -25.64 21.03
N LEU A 383 -12.61 -26.51 20.20
CA LEU A 383 -13.32 -27.55 19.48
C LEU A 383 -13.61 -28.80 20.32
N GLY A 384 -12.89 -29.01 21.43
CA GLY A 384 -12.99 -30.21 22.25
C GLY A 384 -12.58 -31.48 21.48
N GLU A 385 -12.75 -32.63 22.14
CA GLU A 385 -12.49 -33.94 21.51
C GLU A 385 -13.46 -34.20 20.34
N ALA A 386 -12.99 -34.94 19.33
CA ALA A 386 -13.85 -35.40 18.25
C ALA A 386 -14.95 -36.30 18.84
N LYS A 387 -16.21 -36.06 18.46
CA LYS A 387 -17.29 -36.99 18.83
C LYS A 387 -17.12 -38.24 17.95
N ASN A 388 -16.74 -39.34 18.59
CA ASN A 388 -16.59 -40.66 17.96
C ASN A 388 -17.85 -41.13 17.24
#